data_AF-A0A0S8E157-F1
#
_entry.id   AF-A0A0S8E157-F1
#
_cell.length_a   1.000
_cell.length_b   1.000
_cell.length_c   1.000
_cell.angle_alpha   90.00
_cell.angle_beta   90.00
_cell.angle_gamma   90.00
#
_symmetry.space_group_name_H-M   'P 1'
#
loop_
_entity.id
_entity.type
_entity.pdbx_description
1 polymer ?
#
loop_
_entity_poly.entity_id
_entity_poly.type
_entity_poly.pdbx_seq_one_letter_code
_entity_poly.pdbx_strand_id
1 'polypeptide(L)'
;FVDKIVGGAIPRQYIPSVEKGVKEAMHAGILAGYPVVDIKVTVYDGSFHEVDSSDMAFQIAGSMAFKKGQEEASPVLLEPIMDVEIIVPDEYLGQITGDINSRRGRIMGIESRGRQQYIKANIPLAEMFKYATELRSMTGGRGSYSMRFFHYEEVPAKISQVVISQSKKSTEEVHK
;
A
#
# COMPACT_ATOMS: atom_id res chain seq x y z
N PHE A 1 17.52 -4.05 4.70
CA PHE A 1 18.03 -5.35 5.15
C PHE A 1 19.22 -5.10 6.06
N VAL A 2 19.37 -5.84 7.16
CA VAL A 2 20.47 -5.67 8.11
C VAL A 2 21.14 -7.02 8.34
N ASP A 3 22.44 -7.06 8.09
CA ASP A 3 23.30 -8.19 8.46
C ASP A 3 23.83 -8.03 9.89
N LYS A 4 23.54 -9.00 10.73
CA LYS A 4 24.05 -9.15 12.10
C LYS A 4 24.67 -10.54 12.32
N ILE A 5 25.02 -11.27 11.27
CA ILE A 5 25.65 -12.58 11.41
C ILE A 5 27.02 -12.43 12.08
N VAL A 6 27.25 -13.22 13.11
CA VAL A 6 28.51 -13.32 13.85
C VAL A 6 29.07 -14.74 13.78
N GLY A 7 30.38 -14.90 13.99
CA GLY A 7 31.01 -16.21 14.11
C GLY A 7 31.04 -17.07 12.84
N GLY A 8 30.64 -16.55 11.67
CA GLY A 8 30.65 -17.30 10.42
C GLY A 8 29.53 -18.34 10.29
N ALA A 9 28.45 -18.20 11.05
CA ALA A 9 27.27 -19.08 11.01
C ALA A 9 26.66 -19.22 9.60
N ILE A 10 26.77 -18.15 8.79
CA ILE A 10 26.51 -18.18 7.35
C ILE A 10 27.73 -17.57 6.64
N PRO A 11 28.28 -18.22 5.59
CA PRO A 11 29.32 -17.63 4.76
C PRO A 11 28.84 -16.31 4.16
N ARG A 12 29.66 -15.25 4.26
CA ARG A 12 29.28 -13.89 3.83
C ARG A 12 28.82 -13.80 2.37
N GLN A 13 29.31 -14.69 1.51
CA GLN A 13 28.91 -14.77 0.11
C GLN A 13 27.44 -15.12 -0.10
N TYR A 14 26.79 -15.81 0.85
CA TYR A 14 25.38 -16.21 0.74
C TYR A 14 24.39 -15.21 1.34
N ILE A 15 24.87 -14.19 2.07
CA ILE A 15 24.02 -13.16 2.67
C ILE A 15 23.23 -12.36 1.61
N PRO A 16 23.82 -11.95 0.47
CA PRO A 16 23.06 -11.34 -0.62
C PRO A 16 21.95 -12.23 -1.18
N SER A 17 22.17 -13.56 -1.20
CA SER A 17 21.19 -14.54 -1.67
C SER A 17 19.99 -14.64 -0.72
N VAL A 18 20.21 -14.55 0.60
CA VAL A 18 19.13 -14.40 1.60
C VAL A 18 18.35 -13.11 1.37
N GLU A 19 19.04 -11.98 1.21
CA GLU A 19 18.38 -10.68 0.94
C GLU A 19 17.53 -10.73 -0.33
N LYS A 20 18.04 -11.37 -1.39
CA LYS A 20 17.30 -11.56 -2.64
C LYS A 20 16.03 -12.38 -2.42
N GLY A 21 16.13 -13.48 -1.66
CA GLY A 21 14.97 -14.32 -1.33
C GLY A 21 13.89 -13.56 -0.56
N VAL A 22 14.30 -12.71 0.38
CA VAL A 22 13.40 -11.81 1.10
C VAL A 22 12.73 -10.81 0.15
N LYS A 23 13.52 -10.10 -0.68
CA LYS A 23 12.98 -9.11 -1.63
C LYS A 23 12.00 -9.72 -2.63
N GLU A 24 12.27 -10.93 -3.11
CA GLU A 24 11.35 -11.66 -3.98
C GLU A 24 10.04 -11.98 -3.27
N ALA A 25 10.11 -12.46 -2.03
CA ALA A 25 8.93 -12.73 -1.22
C ALA A 25 8.12 -11.46 -0.88
N MET A 26 8.79 -10.30 -0.79
CA MET A 26 8.12 -9.01 -0.58
C MET A 26 7.24 -8.58 -1.74
N HIS A 27 7.43 -9.10 -2.96
CA HIS A 27 6.57 -8.72 -4.09
C HIS A 27 5.13 -9.22 -3.96
N ALA A 28 4.90 -10.30 -3.20
CA ALA A 28 3.59 -10.90 -3.00
C ALA A 28 3.36 -11.20 -1.51
N GLY A 29 2.76 -10.24 -0.80
CA GLY A 29 2.42 -10.38 0.62
C GLY A 29 1.29 -11.37 0.88
N ILE A 30 1.28 -11.95 2.07
CA ILE A 30 0.40 -13.08 2.45
C ILE A 30 -1.10 -12.75 2.51
N LEU A 31 -1.48 -11.47 2.65
CA LEU A 31 -2.88 -11.09 2.85
C LEU A 31 -3.71 -11.13 1.56
N ALA A 32 -3.18 -10.50 0.52
CA ALA A 32 -3.91 -10.30 -0.74
C ALA A 32 -2.98 -10.26 -1.96
N GLY A 33 -1.71 -10.63 -1.82
CA GLY A 33 -0.74 -10.67 -2.92
C GLY A 33 -0.12 -9.32 -3.30
N TYR A 34 -0.35 -8.26 -2.53
CA TYR A 34 0.23 -6.95 -2.80
C TYR A 34 1.69 -6.85 -2.31
N PRO A 35 2.50 -5.94 -2.90
CA PRO A 35 3.85 -5.67 -2.42
C PRO A 35 3.89 -5.24 -0.95
N VAL A 36 4.88 -5.74 -0.24
CA VAL A 36 5.12 -5.47 1.18
C VAL A 36 6.11 -4.32 1.28
N VAL A 37 5.76 -3.30 2.06
CA VAL A 37 6.56 -2.07 2.24
C VAL A 37 6.76 -1.78 3.73
N ASP A 38 7.61 -0.80 4.03
CA ASP A 38 7.82 -0.26 5.39
C ASP A 38 8.31 -1.30 6.43
N ILE A 39 9.19 -2.20 5.99
CA ILE A 39 9.76 -3.25 6.84
C ILE A 39 11.28 -3.18 6.97
N LYS A 40 11.77 -3.69 8.10
CA LYS A 40 13.20 -3.91 8.34
C LYS A 40 13.45 -5.38 8.63
N VAL A 41 14.09 -6.07 7.70
CA VAL A 41 14.53 -7.46 7.88
C VAL A 41 15.96 -7.50 8.39
N THR A 42 16.19 -8.27 9.46
CA THR A 42 17.52 -8.47 10.07
C THR A 42 17.84 -9.96 10.05
N VAL A 43 18.96 -10.33 9.42
CA VAL A 43 19.52 -11.68 9.51
C VAL A 43 20.55 -11.68 10.65
N TYR A 44 20.38 -12.55 11.63
CA TYR A 44 21.20 -12.54 12.84
C TYR A 44 21.77 -13.91 13.23
N ASP A 45 21.25 -14.98 12.65
CA ASP A 45 21.72 -16.34 12.89
C ASP A 45 21.41 -17.26 11.69
N GLY A 46 21.99 -18.46 11.68
CA GLY A 46 21.72 -19.50 10.71
C GLY A 46 22.75 -20.62 10.73
N SER A 47 22.70 -21.49 9.73
CA SER A 47 23.68 -22.55 9.54
C SER A 47 23.83 -22.88 8.06
N PHE A 48 24.88 -23.61 7.72
CA PHE A 48 25.14 -24.08 6.37
C PHE A 48 25.81 -25.45 6.40
N HIS A 49 25.74 -26.13 5.26
CA HIS A 49 26.46 -27.35 4.97
C HIS A 49 27.38 -27.11 3.77
N GLU A 50 28.67 -27.47 3.87
CA GLU A 50 29.69 -27.08 2.88
C GLU A 50 29.39 -27.56 1.45
N VAL A 51 28.75 -28.74 1.32
CA VAL A 51 28.50 -29.36 0.02
C VAL A 51 27.08 -29.08 -0.50
N ASP A 52 26.09 -29.02 0.39
CA ASP A 52 24.69 -28.94 -0.01
C ASP A 52 24.15 -27.50 -0.02
N SER A 53 24.89 -26.55 0.59
CA SER A 53 24.48 -25.15 0.59
C SER A 53 24.87 -24.46 -0.70
N SER A 54 23.89 -23.78 -1.29
CA SER A 54 24.02 -23.03 -2.53
C SER A 54 23.28 -21.70 -2.44
N ASP A 55 23.54 -20.79 -3.37
CA ASP A 55 22.82 -19.52 -3.47
C ASP A 55 21.31 -19.71 -3.56
N MET A 56 20.86 -20.69 -4.35
CA MET A 56 19.44 -21.00 -4.50
C MET A 56 18.83 -21.47 -3.17
N ALA A 57 19.56 -22.29 -2.39
CA ALA A 57 19.08 -22.76 -1.09
C ALA A 57 18.87 -21.59 -0.11
N PHE A 58 19.82 -20.65 -0.04
CA PHE A 58 19.70 -19.47 0.82
C PHE A 58 18.63 -18.48 0.35
N GLN A 59 18.42 -18.36 -0.96
CA GLN A 59 17.32 -17.57 -1.52
C GLN A 59 15.96 -18.14 -1.13
N ILE A 60 15.77 -19.46 -1.26
CA ILE A 60 14.54 -20.13 -0.84
C ILE A 60 14.37 -20.03 0.69
N ALA A 61 15.43 -20.23 1.47
CA ALA A 61 15.40 -20.09 2.92
C ALA A 61 14.98 -18.69 3.38
N GLY A 62 15.55 -17.63 2.77
CA GLY A 62 15.17 -16.25 3.05
C GLY A 62 13.71 -15.95 2.72
N SER A 63 13.22 -16.45 1.58
CA SER A 63 11.82 -16.34 1.17
C SER A 63 10.87 -17.02 2.16
N MET A 64 11.17 -18.25 2.58
CA MET A 64 10.35 -18.99 3.54
C MET A 64 10.36 -18.35 4.93
N ALA A 65 11.53 -17.91 5.41
CA ALA A 65 11.65 -17.23 6.70
C ALA A 65 10.85 -15.93 6.71
N PHE A 66 10.89 -15.16 5.62
CA PHE A 66 10.10 -13.95 5.48
C PHE A 66 8.60 -14.23 5.56
N LYS A 67 8.09 -15.19 4.77
CA LYS A 67 6.66 -15.55 4.76
C LYS A 67 6.15 -15.97 6.14
N LYS A 68 6.90 -16.81 6.86
CA LYS A 68 6.57 -17.20 8.24
C LYS A 68 6.54 -15.99 9.18
N GLY A 69 7.55 -15.12 9.08
CA GLY A 69 7.58 -13.89 9.88
C GLY A 69 6.38 -12.98 9.61
N GLN A 70 5.90 -12.93 8.37
CA GLN A 70 4.69 -12.17 8.04
C GLN A 70 3.43 -12.73 8.70
N GLU A 71 3.29 -14.05 8.83
CA GLU A 71 2.12 -14.67 9.46
C GLU A 71 1.98 -14.27 10.94
N GLU A 72 3.11 -14.14 11.63
CA GLU A 72 3.17 -13.79 13.04
C GLU A 72 3.15 -12.26 13.29
N ALA A 73 3.47 -11.46 12.28
CA ALA A 73 3.62 -10.00 12.40
C ALA A 73 2.30 -9.21 12.36
N SER A 74 1.14 -9.87 12.25
CA SER A 74 -0.18 -9.22 12.12
C SER A 74 -0.21 -8.14 11.02
N PRO A 75 0.03 -8.52 9.75
CA PRO A 75 0.16 -7.55 8.67
C PRO A 75 -1.16 -6.82 8.42
N VAL A 76 -1.05 -5.61 7.88
CA VAL A 76 -2.19 -4.76 7.51
C VAL A 76 -2.14 -4.41 6.03
N LEU A 77 -3.29 -4.09 5.45
CA LEU A 77 -3.36 -3.53 4.10
C LEU A 77 -3.20 -2.01 4.17
N LEU A 78 -2.46 -1.47 3.22
CA LEU A 78 -2.28 -0.04 3.04
C LEU A 78 -2.99 0.43 1.76
N GLU A 79 -3.65 1.58 1.80
CA GLU A 79 -4.20 2.26 0.63
C GLU A 79 -3.49 3.60 0.37
N PRO A 80 -3.32 3.98 -0.91
CA PRO A 80 -2.74 5.27 -1.25
C PRO A 80 -3.74 6.40 -1.01
N ILE A 81 -3.31 7.40 -0.25
CA ILE A 81 -4.03 8.64 0.01
C ILE A 81 -3.53 9.72 -0.95
N MET A 82 -4.47 10.43 -1.55
CA MET A 82 -4.22 11.51 -2.50
C MET A 82 -4.39 12.85 -1.80
N ASP A 83 -3.45 13.77 -2.02
CA ASP A 83 -3.63 15.20 -1.74
C ASP A 83 -4.37 15.81 -2.93
N VAL A 84 -5.62 16.20 -2.70
CA VAL A 84 -6.58 16.63 -3.71
C VAL A 84 -6.88 18.11 -3.52
N GLU A 85 -6.75 18.88 -4.59
CA GLU A 85 -7.18 20.28 -4.66
C GLU A 85 -8.37 20.40 -5.61
N ILE A 86 -9.51 20.84 -5.08
CA ILE A 86 -10.75 21.04 -5.84
C ILE A 86 -11.06 22.53 -5.91
N ILE A 87 -11.37 23.00 -7.12
CA ILE A 87 -11.70 24.40 -7.39
C ILE A 87 -13.12 24.45 -7.93
N VAL A 88 -14.01 25.13 -7.21
CA VAL A 88 -15.43 25.27 -7.59
C VAL A 88 -15.97 26.68 -7.27
N PRO A 89 -17.02 27.13 -7.95
CA PRO A 89 -17.78 28.31 -7.53
C PRO A 89 -18.39 28.14 -6.13
N ASP A 90 -18.56 29.26 -5.40
CA ASP A 90 -19.07 29.30 -4.02
C ASP A 90 -20.41 28.56 -3.82
N GLU A 91 -21.32 28.68 -4.80
CA GLU A 91 -22.63 28.02 -4.78
C GLU A 91 -22.56 26.48 -4.69
N TYR A 92 -21.43 25.87 -5.03
CA TYR A 92 -21.23 24.41 -4.98
C TYR A 92 -20.48 23.93 -3.74
N LEU A 93 -20.02 24.84 -2.87
CA LEU A 93 -19.18 24.48 -1.72
C LEU A 93 -19.82 23.42 -0.82
N GLY A 94 -21.11 23.57 -0.51
CA GLY A 94 -21.83 22.62 0.35
C GLY A 94 -21.92 21.22 -0.27
N GLN A 95 -22.22 21.15 -1.58
CA GLN A 95 -22.33 19.88 -2.30
C GLN A 95 -20.99 19.15 -2.37
N ILE A 96 -19.90 19.86 -2.67
CA ILE A 96 -18.55 19.29 -2.74
C ILE A 96 -18.06 18.86 -1.37
N THR A 97 -18.32 19.64 -0.33
CA THR A 97 -17.98 19.27 1.05
C THR A 97 -18.69 17.97 1.47
N GLY A 98 -19.97 17.82 1.10
CA GLY A 98 -20.72 16.59 1.34
C GLY A 98 -20.14 15.37 0.61
N ASP A 99 -19.75 15.55 -0.66
CA ASP A 99 -19.14 14.50 -1.47
C ASP A 99 -17.75 14.07 -0.97
N ILE A 100 -16.90 15.01 -0.55
CA ILE A 100 -15.60 14.66 0.05
C ILE A 100 -15.79 13.79 1.30
N ASN A 101 -16.75 14.13 2.16
CA ASN A 101 -17.04 13.36 3.36
C ASN A 101 -17.58 11.95 3.05
N SER A 102 -18.43 11.81 2.03
CA SER A 102 -18.95 10.49 1.63
C SER A 102 -17.83 9.57 1.09
N ARG A 103 -16.78 10.16 0.49
CA ARG A 103 -15.58 9.49 -0.02
C ARG A 103 -14.48 9.26 1.03
N ARG A 104 -14.83 9.27 2.32
CA ARG A 104 -13.85 9.13 3.41
C ARG A 104 -12.74 10.18 3.38
N GLY A 105 -12.98 11.31 2.72
CA GLY A 105 -12.02 12.38 2.58
C GLY A 105 -11.92 13.23 3.85
N ARG A 106 -10.73 13.75 4.12
CA ARG A 106 -10.48 14.71 5.22
C ARG A 106 -10.13 16.06 4.62
N ILE A 107 -10.97 17.07 4.88
CA ILE A 107 -10.71 18.45 4.44
C ILE A 107 -9.59 19.03 5.31
N MET A 108 -8.55 19.53 4.66
CA MET A 108 -7.39 20.17 5.28
C MET A 108 -7.55 21.68 5.35
N GLY A 109 -8.28 22.27 4.41
CA GLY A 109 -8.56 23.70 4.40
C GLY A 109 -9.40 24.13 3.21
N ILE A 110 -10.04 25.29 3.34
CA ILE A 110 -10.83 25.93 2.29
C ILE A 110 -10.33 27.37 2.17
N GLU A 111 -9.88 27.75 0.99
CA GLU A 111 -9.44 29.12 0.66
C GLU A 111 -10.42 29.75 -0.34
N SER A 112 -10.98 30.91 -0.01
CA SER A 112 -11.83 31.67 -0.93
C SER A 112 -11.01 32.68 -1.74
N ARG A 113 -11.15 32.64 -3.07
CA ARG A 113 -10.52 33.61 -3.98
C ARG A 113 -11.57 34.18 -4.93
N GLY A 114 -12.10 35.35 -4.57
CA GLY A 114 -13.21 35.97 -5.30
C GLY A 114 -14.48 35.11 -5.21
N ARG A 115 -14.98 34.65 -6.37
CA ARG A 115 -16.17 33.76 -6.44
C ARG A 115 -15.83 32.26 -6.49
N GLN A 116 -14.56 31.89 -6.33
CA GLN A 116 -14.09 30.51 -6.34
C GLN A 116 -13.63 30.06 -4.95
N GLN A 117 -13.89 28.81 -4.64
CA GLN A 117 -13.45 28.09 -3.45
C GLN A 117 -12.40 27.07 -3.85
N TYR A 118 -11.28 27.08 -3.14
CA TYR A 118 -10.17 26.15 -3.28
C TYR A 118 -10.18 25.24 -2.05
N ILE A 119 -10.51 23.97 -2.26
CA ILE A 119 -10.70 22.99 -1.19
C ILE A 119 -9.54 22.02 -1.27
N LYS A 120 -8.74 21.94 -0.21
CA LYS A 120 -7.66 20.96 -0.06
C LYS A 120 -8.15 19.81 0.81
N ALA A 121 -8.04 18.58 0.33
CA ALA A 121 -8.49 17.40 1.04
C ALA A 121 -7.59 16.19 0.79
N ASN A 122 -7.46 15.34 1.80
CA ASN A 122 -6.84 14.03 1.66
C ASN A 122 -7.94 13.01 1.38
N ILE A 123 -7.87 12.32 0.25
CA ILE A 123 -8.90 11.36 -0.17
C ILE A 123 -8.25 10.06 -0.62
N PRO A 124 -8.73 8.89 -0.17
CA PRO A 124 -8.22 7.61 -0.66
C PRO A 124 -8.43 7.47 -2.17
N LEU A 125 -7.40 7.02 -2.90
CA LEU A 125 -7.46 6.90 -4.36
C LEU A 125 -8.59 5.97 -4.83
N ALA A 126 -8.92 4.94 -4.03
CA ALA A 126 -10.01 4.01 -4.30
C ALA A 126 -11.37 4.74 -4.46
N GLU A 127 -11.56 5.86 -3.77
CA GLU A 127 -12.79 6.67 -3.79
C GLU A 127 -12.78 7.75 -4.88
N MET A 128 -11.64 7.95 -5.55
CA MET A 128 -11.45 8.96 -6.60
C MET A 128 -11.74 8.42 -8.01
N PHE A 129 -12.11 7.14 -8.13
CA PHE A 129 -12.49 6.54 -9.40
C PHE A 129 -13.72 7.26 -9.97
N LYS A 130 -13.65 7.69 -11.24
CA LYS A 130 -14.69 8.49 -11.95
C LYS A 130 -14.98 9.88 -11.36
N TYR A 131 -14.17 10.36 -10.42
CA TYR A 131 -14.39 11.65 -9.77
C TYR A 131 -14.54 12.82 -10.75
N ALA A 132 -13.76 12.84 -11.84
CA ALA A 132 -13.87 13.86 -12.89
C ALA A 132 -15.29 14.00 -13.46
N THR A 133 -15.96 12.87 -13.73
CA THR A 133 -17.31 12.85 -14.31
C THR A 133 -18.35 13.27 -13.28
N GLU A 134 -18.19 12.82 -12.04
CA GLU A 134 -19.11 13.13 -10.94
C GLU A 134 -19.00 14.61 -10.54
N LEU A 135 -17.78 15.15 -10.44
CA LEU A 135 -17.54 16.57 -10.22
C LEU A 135 -18.17 17.44 -11.30
N ARG A 136 -18.03 17.05 -12.57
CA ARG A 136 -18.66 17.76 -13.70
C ARG A 136 -20.18 17.76 -13.56
N SER A 137 -20.78 16.62 -13.21
CA SER A 137 -22.22 16.51 -13.01
C SER A 137 -22.72 17.40 -11.87
N MET A 138 -22.04 17.37 -10.72
CA MET A 138 -22.40 18.17 -9.55
C MET A 138 -22.29 19.68 -9.80
N THR A 139 -21.27 20.10 -10.54
CA THR A 139 -20.94 21.53 -10.72
C THR A 139 -21.46 22.12 -12.04
N GLY A 140 -22.22 21.36 -12.82
CA GLY A 140 -22.58 21.75 -14.19
C GLY A 140 -21.34 22.01 -15.08
N GLY A 141 -20.22 21.35 -14.79
CA GLY A 141 -18.93 21.51 -15.47
C GLY A 141 -18.13 22.74 -15.10
N ARG A 142 -18.46 23.42 -14.00
CA ARG A 142 -17.71 24.58 -13.50
C ARG A 142 -16.67 24.25 -12.43
N GLY A 143 -16.53 22.97 -12.07
CA GLY A 143 -15.51 22.48 -11.16
C GLY A 143 -14.30 21.90 -11.87
N SER A 144 -13.13 22.04 -11.24
CA SER A 144 -11.91 21.35 -11.63
C SER A 144 -11.22 20.76 -10.41
N TYR A 145 -10.39 19.74 -10.60
CA TYR A 145 -9.58 19.18 -9.52
C TYR A 145 -8.21 18.77 -10.02
N SER A 146 -7.27 18.71 -9.11
CA SER A 146 -5.98 18.05 -9.28
C SER A 146 -5.72 17.13 -8.10
N MET A 147 -4.94 16.08 -8.31
CA MET A 147 -4.55 15.19 -7.23
C MET A 147 -3.11 14.71 -7.42
N ARG A 148 -2.41 14.54 -6.31
CA ARG A 148 -1.07 13.95 -6.26
C ARG A 148 -0.99 12.92 -5.14
N PHE A 149 -0.16 11.90 -5.32
CA PHE A 149 0.12 10.95 -4.25
C PHE A 149 0.67 11.69 -3.03
N PHE A 150 0.14 11.37 -1.84
CA PHE A 150 0.61 11.93 -0.59
C PHE A 150 1.37 10.89 0.24
N HIS A 151 0.68 9.85 0.70
CA HIS A 151 1.27 8.73 1.46
C HIS A 151 0.36 7.49 1.43
N TYR A 152 0.81 6.42 2.07
CA TYR A 152 -0.01 5.24 2.34
C TYR A 152 -0.58 5.29 3.76
N GLU A 153 -1.85 4.93 3.92
CA GLU A 153 -2.53 4.82 5.22
C GLU A 153 -3.16 3.43 5.37
N GLU A 154 -3.38 2.97 6.60
CA GLU A 154 -4.03 1.69 6.87
C GLU A 154 -5.47 1.67 6.35
N VAL A 155 -5.80 0.60 5.62
CA VAL A 155 -7.16 0.38 5.11
C VAL A 155 -8.10 0.07 6.28
N PRO A 156 -9.25 0.75 6.39
CA PRO A 156 -10.25 0.43 7.40
C PRO A 156 -10.61 -1.05 7.42
N ALA A 157 -10.68 -1.65 8.61
CA ALA A 157 -10.84 -3.10 8.81
C ALA A 157 -11.98 -3.73 7.99
N LYS A 158 -13.12 -3.03 7.87
CA LYS A 158 -14.27 -3.50 7.08
C LYS A 158 -13.94 -3.66 5.60
N ILE A 159 -13.18 -2.72 5.02
CA ILE A 159 -12.78 -2.73 3.61
C ILE A 159 -11.67 -3.77 3.40
N SER A 160 -10.70 -3.81 4.31
CA SER A 160 -9.59 -4.78 4.29
C SER A 160 -10.09 -6.23 4.21
N GLN A 161 -11.07 -6.60 5.04
CA GLN A 161 -11.65 -7.95 5.02
C GLN A 161 -12.30 -8.31 3.68
N VAL A 162 -12.98 -7.36 3.03
CA VAL A 162 -13.58 -7.57 1.71
C VAL A 162 -12.49 -7.82 0.67
N VAL A 163 -11.45 -6.98 0.63
CA VAL A 163 -10.34 -7.12 -0.32
C VAL A 163 -9.61 -8.45 -0.15
N ILE A 164 -9.32 -8.85 1.09
CA ILE A 164 -8.70 -10.14 1.41
C ILE A 164 -9.60 -11.29 0.94
N SER A 165 -10.91 -11.21 1.19
CA SER A 165 -11.86 -12.26 0.78
C SER A 165 -11.97 -12.41 -0.74
N GLN A 166 -11.91 -11.30 -1.48
CA GLN A 166 -11.96 -11.30 -2.94
C GLN A 166 -10.68 -11.89 -3.54
N SER A 167 -9.52 -11.48 -3.03
CA SER A 167 -8.23 -12.00 -3.47
C SER A 167 -8.11 -13.52 -3.29
N LYS A 168 -8.60 -14.05 -2.15
CA LYS A 168 -8.66 -15.51 -1.90
C LYS A 168 -9.52 -16.24 -2.92
N LYS A 169 -10.73 -15.74 -3.22
CA LYS A 169 -11.64 -16.34 -4.21
C LYS A 169 -11.02 -16.37 -5.60
N SER A 170 -10.43 -15.26 -6.05
CA SER A 170 -9.79 -15.19 -7.37
C SER A 170 -8.61 -16.15 -7.48
N THR A 171 -7.87 -16.38 -6.40
CA THR A 171 -6.76 -17.33 -6.38
C THR A 171 -7.25 -18.78 -6.49
N GLU A 172 -8.35 -19.13 -5.81
CA GLU A 172 -8.97 -20.46 -5.86
C GLU A 172 -9.59 -20.78 -7.23
N GLU A 173 -10.16 -19.78 -7.92
CA GLU A 173 -10.74 -19.94 -9.25
C GLU A 173 -9.67 -20.14 -10.34
N VAL A 174 -8.49 -19.53 -10.20
CA VAL A 174 -7.36 -19.71 -11.14
C VAL A 174 -6.70 -21.09 -11.00
N HIS A 175 -6.82 -21.73 -9.84
CA HIS A 175 -6.24 -23.06 -9.56
C HIS A 175 -7.22 -24.23 -9.79
N LYS A 176 -8.44 -23.95 -10.28
CA LYS A 176 -9.40 -24.96 -10.76
C LYS A 176 -9.31 -25.10 -12.27
#